data_AF-A0A353QXA5-F1
#
_entry.id   AF-A0A353QXA5-F1
#
_cell.length_a   1.000
_cell.length_b   1.000
_cell.length_c   1.000
_cell.angle_alpha   90.00
_cell.angle_beta   90.00
_cell.angle_gamma   90.00
#
_symmetry.space_group_name_H-M   'P 1'
#
loop_
_entity.id
_entity.type
_entity.pdbx_description
1 polymer ?
#
loop_
_entity_poly.entity_id
_entity_poly.type
_entity_poly.pdbx_seq_one_letter_code
_entity_poly.pdbx_strand_id
1 'polypeptide(L)'
;MSEENKTFARWYEKDPVVAKCFEIMEQLDDRKKRQTATFLMNEIISRPPYSDMIPDEIFHLATSEEQKRRWYDYDEVSRIFAELLRHSPDKTKKEISIKAITFIEDLK
;
A
#
# COMPACT_ATOMS: atom_id res chain seq x y z
N MET A 1 -15.51 -21.12 -27.57
CA MET A 1 -14.58 -21.17 -26.42
C MET A 1 -14.59 -19.79 -25.81
N SER A 2 -15.23 -19.65 -24.65
CA SER A 2 -15.27 -18.38 -23.93
C SER A 2 -13.85 -18.07 -23.45
N GLU A 3 -13.24 -17.03 -24.02
CA GLU A 3 -12.09 -16.38 -23.40
C GLU A 3 -12.56 -15.94 -22.02
N GLU A 4 -12.17 -16.70 -20.99
CA GLU A 4 -12.30 -16.27 -19.62
C GLU A 4 -11.60 -14.93 -19.53
N ASN A 5 -12.40 -13.88 -19.29
CA ASN A 5 -11.94 -12.60 -18.77
C ASN A 5 -11.04 -12.92 -17.56
N LYS A 6 -9.74 -13.07 -17.79
CA LYS A 6 -8.74 -13.05 -16.73
C LYS A 6 -8.73 -11.61 -16.24
N THR A 7 -9.68 -11.28 -15.37
CA THR A 7 -9.65 -10.08 -14.57
C THR A 7 -8.33 -10.18 -13.79
N PHE A 8 -7.31 -9.45 -14.25
CA PHE A 8 -6.02 -9.43 -13.58
C PHE A 8 -6.26 -8.79 -12.21
N ALA A 9 -6.47 -9.64 -11.20
CA ALA A 9 -6.68 -9.19 -9.83
C ALA A 9 -5.45 -8.40 -9.39
N ARG A 10 -5.67 -7.20 -8.86
CA ARG A 10 -4.61 -6.35 -8.33
C ARG A 10 -3.95 -7.08 -7.16
N TRP A 11 -2.67 -6.80 -6.88
CA TRP A 11 -1.92 -7.53 -5.85
C TRP A 11 -2.61 -7.50 -4.47
N TYR A 12 -3.27 -6.39 -4.15
CA TYR A 12 -3.97 -6.18 -2.89
C TYR A 12 -5.37 -6.81 -2.84
N GLU A 13 -5.93 -7.22 -3.98
CA GLU A 13 -7.26 -7.87 -4.04
C GLU A 13 -7.22 -9.33 -3.58
N LYS A 14 -6.02 -9.87 -3.34
CA LYS A 14 -5.81 -11.25 -2.86
C LYS A 14 -6.18 -11.45 -1.39
N ASP A 15 -6.15 -10.39 -0.58
CA ASP A 15 -6.57 -10.43 0.82
C ASP A 15 -7.71 -9.42 1.01
N PRO A 16 -8.87 -9.83 1.56
CA PRO A 16 -10.05 -8.96 1.67
C PRO A 16 -9.83 -7.75 2.59
N VAL A 17 -8.95 -7.84 3.59
CA VAL A 17 -8.62 -6.73 4.49
C VAL A 17 -7.75 -5.71 3.77
N VAL A 18 -6.74 -6.18 3.03
CA VAL A 18 -5.88 -5.30 2.22
C VAL A 18 -6.70 -4.64 1.11
N ALA A 19 -7.57 -5.39 0.43
CA ALA A 19 -8.50 -4.86 -0.56
C ALA A 19 -9.37 -3.75 0.01
N LYS A 20 -9.98 -3.98 1.18
CA LYS A 20 -10.83 -2.99 1.83
C LYS A 20 -10.07 -1.73 2.23
N CYS A 21 -8.83 -1.87 2.70
CA CYS A 21 -7.96 -0.74 3.01
C CYS A 21 -7.72 0.14 1.76
N PHE A 22 -7.35 -0.45 0.63
CA PHE A 22 -7.12 0.30 -0.61
C PHE A 22 -8.40 0.94 -1.16
N GLU A 23 -9.53 0.25 -1.06
CA GLU A 23 -10.85 0.81 -1.42
C GLU A 23 -11.18 2.05 -0.58
N ILE A 24 -11.01 1.99 0.74
CA ILE A 24 -11.27 3.14 1.63
C ILE A 24 -10.30 4.29 1.32
N MET A 25 -9.00 4.00 1.17
CA MET A 25 -8.00 5.01 0.84
C MET A 25 -8.27 5.70 -0.49
N GLU A 26 -8.74 4.99 -1.51
CA GLU A 26 -9.08 5.56 -2.82
C GLU A 26 -10.16 6.66 -2.72
N GLN A 27 -11.11 6.51 -1.79
CA GLN A 27 -12.21 7.45 -1.56
C GLN A 27 -11.84 8.69 -0.73
N LEU A 28 -10.66 8.71 -0.11
CA LEU A 28 -10.21 9.87 0.67
C LEU A 28 -9.82 11.04 -0.24
N ASP A 29 -9.87 12.26 0.29
CA ASP A 29 -9.22 13.40 -0.35
C ASP A 29 -7.69 13.25 -0.33
N ASP A 30 -7.01 13.92 -1.25
CA ASP A 30 -5.56 13.77 -1.44
C ASP A 30 -4.73 14.14 -0.21
N ARG A 31 -5.23 15.04 0.64
CA ARG A 31 -4.55 15.40 1.90
C ARG A 31 -4.62 14.24 2.87
N LYS A 32 -5.80 13.66 3.08
CA LYS A 32 -5.96 12.49 3.96
C LYS A 32 -5.22 11.26 3.42
N LYS A 33 -5.26 11.00 2.11
CA LYS A 33 -4.45 9.95 1.47
C LYS A 33 -2.97 10.04 1.84
N ARG A 34 -2.37 11.22 1.66
CA ARG A 34 -0.96 11.46 1.99
C ARG A 34 -0.67 11.34 3.48
N GLN A 35 -1.55 11.86 4.35
CA GLN A 35 -1.39 11.73 5.80
C GLN A 35 -1.38 10.27 6.24
N THR A 36 -2.35 9.49 5.74
CA THR A 36 -2.43 8.04 6.02
C THR A 36 -1.22 7.29 5.47
N ALA A 37 -0.85 7.51 4.21
CA ALA A 37 0.32 6.86 3.61
C ALA A 37 1.62 7.18 4.39
N THR A 38 1.82 8.43 4.80
CA THR A 38 2.99 8.86 5.59
C THR A 38 3.06 8.14 6.94
N PHE A 39 1.94 8.10 7.66
CA PHE A 39 1.86 7.39 8.95
C PHE A 39 2.21 5.90 8.79
N LEU A 40 1.65 5.25 7.77
CA LEU A 40 1.82 3.81 7.57
C LEU A 40 3.20 3.43 7.03
N MET A 41 3.85 4.29 6.25
CA MET A 41 5.24 4.05 5.84
C MET A 41 6.16 3.92 7.06
N ASN A 42 6.03 4.82 8.04
CA ASN A 42 6.81 4.74 9.28
C ASN A 42 6.55 3.43 10.04
N GLU A 43 5.31 2.95 10.03
CA GLU A 43 4.93 1.66 10.61
C GLU A 43 5.50 0.44 9.85
N ILE A 44 5.70 0.53 8.53
CA ILE A 44 6.29 -0.54 7.72
C ILE A 44 7.80 -0.58 7.90
N ILE A 45 8.49 0.56 7.75
CA ILE A 45 9.96 0.63 7.79
C ILE A 45 10.55 0.32 9.17
N SER A 46 9.75 0.47 10.22
CA SER A 46 10.14 0.12 11.60
C SER A 46 10.09 -1.38 11.91
N ARG A 47 9.76 -2.23 10.91
CA ARG A 47 9.59 -3.67 11.09
C ARG A 47 10.50 -4.46 10.14
N PRO A 48 10.91 -5.69 10.51
CA PRO A 48 11.58 -6.59 9.59
C PRO A 48 10.69 -6.90 8.35
N PRO A 49 11.30 -7.03 7.16
CA PRO A 49 12.75 -6.98 6.91
C PRO A 49 13.30 -5.54 6.75
N TYR A 50 12.44 -4.52 6.65
CA TYR A 50 12.86 -3.15 6.33
C TYR A 50 13.72 -2.49 7.42
N SER A 51 13.47 -2.80 8.69
CA SER A 51 14.27 -2.29 9.80
C SER A 51 15.75 -2.68 9.71
N ASP A 52 16.06 -3.77 8.98
CA ASP A 52 17.40 -4.30 8.81
C ASP A 52 18.02 -3.93 7.45
N MET A 53 17.23 -3.31 6.56
CA MET A 53 17.67 -2.86 5.23
C MET A 53 18.32 -1.48 5.31
N ILE A 54 19.29 -1.22 4.43
CA ILE A 54 19.80 0.15 4.28
C ILE A 54 18.79 1.02 3.51
N PRO A 55 18.74 2.34 3.76
CA PRO A 55 17.76 3.23 3.12
C PRO A 55 17.69 3.14 1.59
N ASP A 56 18.84 2.93 0.92
CA ASP A 56 18.91 2.81 -0.54
C ASP A 56 18.20 1.55 -1.07
N GLU A 57 18.24 0.44 -0.34
CA GLU A 57 17.52 -0.79 -0.71
C GLU A 57 16.00 -0.59 -0.61
N ILE A 58 15.55 0.09 0.44
CA ILE A 58 14.15 0.46 0.65
C ILE A 58 13.69 1.39 -0.48
N PHE A 59 14.52 2.37 -0.84
CA PHE A 59 14.22 3.31 -1.92
C PHE A 59 14.13 2.60 -3.28
N HIS A 60 15.05 1.69 -3.57
CA HIS A 60 15.03 0.92 -4.80
C HIS A 60 13.77 0.05 -4.91
N LEU A 61 13.38 -0.63 -3.83
CA LEU A 61 12.13 -1.41 -3.77
C LEU A 61 10.92 -0.53 -4.04
N ALA A 62 10.81 0.62 -3.36
CA ALA A 62 9.69 1.54 -3.48
C ALA A 62 9.57 2.23 -4.85
N THR A 63 10.62 2.17 -5.68
CA THR A 63 10.68 2.80 -7.00
C THR A 63 10.77 1.80 -8.16
N SER A 64 10.68 0.50 -7.87
CA SER A 64 10.90 -0.58 -8.83
C SER A 64 9.79 -0.77 -9.87
N GLU A 65 8.55 -0.32 -9.60
CA GLU A 65 7.43 -0.48 -10.53
C GLU A 65 7.33 0.70 -11.52
N GLU A 66 7.50 0.41 -12.81
CA GLU A 66 7.46 1.42 -13.89
C GLU A 66 6.04 1.70 -14.40
N GLN A 67 5.08 0.79 -14.19
CA GLN A 67 3.72 0.93 -14.70
C GLN A 67 2.81 1.71 -13.76
N LYS A 68 2.66 3.01 -14.05
CA LYS A 68 1.80 3.93 -13.29
C LYS A 68 0.37 3.98 -13.86
N ARG A 69 -0.54 3.16 -13.32
CA ARG A 69 -1.95 3.08 -13.78
C ARG A 69 -2.99 3.04 -12.65
N ARG A 70 -2.59 2.96 -11.38
CA ARG A 70 -3.45 2.93 -10.19
C ARG A 70 -3.59 4.32 -9.58
N TRP A 71 -4.65 4.55 -8.79
CA TRP A 71 -4.89 5.85 -8.14
C TRP A 71 -3.70 6.31 -7.28
N TYR A 72 -3.00 5.38 -6.61
CA TYR A 72 -1.84 5.70 -5.78
C TYR A 72 -0.57 5.98 -6.58
N ASP A 73 -0.54 5.69 -7.89
CA ASP A 73 0.65 5.94 -8.71
C ASP A 73 0.82 7.42 -9.06
N TYR A 74 -0.24 8.22 -8.88
CA TYR A 74 -0.25 9.67 -9.18
C TYR A 74 0.27 10.54 -8.03
N ASP A 75 0.46 9.98 -6.84
CA ASP A 75 1.07 10.64 -5.69
C ASP A 75 2.27 9.83 -5.20
N GLU A 76 3.43 10.48 -5.11
CA GLU A 76 4.69 9.79 -4.80
C GLU A 76 4.67 9.11 -3.43
N VAL A 77 4.09 9.76 -2.42
CA VAL A 77 3.98 9.24 -1.05
C VAL A 77 3.09 7.99 -1.03
N SER A 78 1.93 8.06 -1.67
CA SER A 78 0.98 6.96 -1.78
C SER A 78 1.56 5.77 -2.56
N ARG A 79 2.32 6.03 -3.62
CA ARG A 79 3.03 5.02 -4.42
C ARG A 79 4.09 4.29 -3.60
N ILE A 80 4.95 5.03 -2.91
CA ILE A 80 6.01 4.45 -2.06
C ILE A 80 5.38 3.57 -0.98
N PHE A 81 4.34 4.07 -0.29
CA PHE A 81 3.58 3.27 0.67
C PHE A 81 3.06 1.97 0.05
N ALA A 82 2.41 2.04 -1.11
CA ALA A 82 1.82 0.87 -1.76
C ALA A 82 2.88 -0.17 -2.13
N GLU A 83 4.05 0.25 -2.63
CA GLU A 83 5.14 -0.67 -3.00
C GLU A 83 5.83 -1.29 -1.77
N LEU A 84 6.08 -0.51 -0.71
CA LEU A 84 6.57 -1.06 0.56
C LEU A 84 5.59 -2.09 1.13
N LEU A 85 4.29 -1.82 1.07
CA LEU A 85 3.29 -2.76 1.54
C LEU A 85 3.23 -4.01 0.64
N ARG A 86 3.31 -3.85 -0.68
CA ARG A 86 3.31 -4.96 -1.65
C ARG A 86 4.44 -5.95 -1.42
N HIS A 87 5.63 -5.45 -1.11
CA HIS A 87 6.83 -6.26 -0.83
C HIS A 87 6.90 -6.77 0.62
N SER A 88 6.01 -6.31 1.50
CA SER A 88 5.95 -6.78 2.88
C SER A 88 5.43 -8.23 2.97
N PRO A 89 5.77 -9.00 4.01
CA PRO A 89 5.12 -10.29 4.30
C PRO A 89 3.59 -10.15 4.44
N ASP A 90 2.83 -11.17 4.09
CA ASP A 90 1.35 -11.10 4.11
C ASP A 90 0.77 -10.77 5.49
N LYS A 91 1.42 -11.24 6.57
CA LYS A 91 1.06 -10.86 7.94
C LYS A 91 1.19 -9.34 8.14
N THR A 92 2.31 -8.75 7.73
CA THR A 92 2.54 -7.30 7.80
C THR A 92 1.54 -6.54 6.95
N LYS A 93 1.24 -7.03 5.72
CA LYS A 93 0.21 -6.42 4.86
C LYS A 93 -1.12 -6.24 5.57
N LYS A 94 -1.58 -7.32 6.23
CA LYS A 94 -2.85 -7.35 6.94
C LYS A 94 -2.84 -6.45 8.17
N GLU A 95 -1.79 -6.53 9.01
CA GLU A 95 -1.67 -5.70 10.21
C GLU A 95 -1.63 -4.20 9.90
N ILE A 96 -0.88 -3.81 8.87
CA ILE A 96 -0.79 -2.42 8.42
C ILE A 96 -2.12 -1.96 7.83
N SER A 97 -2.81 -2.80 7.07
CA SER A 97 -4.13 -2.49 6.51
C SER A 97 -5.18 -2.26 7.59
N ILE A 98 -5.15 -3.02 8.69
CA ILE A 98 -6.02 -2.79 9.84
C ILE A 98 -5.71 -1.44 10.49
N LYS A 99 -4.42 -1.15 10.75
CA LYS A 99 -3.98 0.14 11.30
C LYS A 99 -4.39 1.31 10.42
N ALA A 100 -4.32 1.15 9.10
CA ALA A 100 -4.75 2.16 8.13
C ALA A 100 -6.23 2.48 8.31
N ILE A 101 -7.09 1.45 8.35
CA ILE A 101 -8.53 1.62 8.51
C ILE A 101 -8.84 2.35 9.82
N THR A 102 -8.25 1.91 10.93
CA THR A 102 -8.43 2.58 12.24
C THR A 102 -7.97 4.04 12.20
N PHE A 103 -6.78 4.32 11.67
CA PHE A 103 -6.27 5.68 11.56
C PHE A 103 -7.17 6.58 10.69
N ILE A 104 -7.72 6.05 9.59
CA ILE A 104 -8.66 6.79 8.72
C ILE A 104 -9.98 7.09 9.45
N GLU A 105 -10.46 6.17 10.28
CA GLU A 105 -11.64 6.40 11.12
C GLU A 105 -11.42 7.52 12.14
N ASP A 106 -10.22 7.61 12.72
CA ASP A 106 -9.83 8.67 13.66
C ASP A 106 -9.62 10.04 12.98
N LEU A 107 -9.43 10.08 11.65
CA LEU A 107 -9.31 11.30 10.84
C LEU A 107 -10.67 11.91 10.43
N LYS A 108 -11.79 11.29 10.80
CA LYS A 108 -13.14 11.82 10.55
C LYS A 108 -13.52 12.89 11.56
#